data_AF-A0A7W3N485-F1
#
_entry.id   AF-A0A7W3N485-F1
#
_cell.length_a   1.000
_cell.length_b   1.000
_cell.length_c   1.000
_cell.angle_alpha   90.00
_cell.angle_beta   90.00
_cell.angle_gamma   90.00
#
_symmetry.space_group_name_H-M   'P 1'
#
loop_
_entity.id
_entity.type
_entity.pdbx_description
1 polymer ?
#
loop_
_entity_poly.entity_id
_entity_poly.type
_entity_poly.pdbx_seq_one_letter_code
_entity_poly.pdbx_strand_id
1 'polypeptide(L)' 'MQRVRLDTVHAHILLSDKAACDHGLRLLDQTAEAALTGGLTHQLHSIQAIRRSFEEADLRPARPKSRLIV' A
#
# COMPACT_ATOMS: atom_id res chain seq x y z
N MET A 1 -16.80 6.59 4.40
CA MET A 1 -16.75 5.22 3.83
C MET A 1 -16.32 5.18 2.37
N GLN A 2 -17.08 5.72 1.40
CA GLN A 2 -16.75 5.60 -0.04
C GLN A 2 -15.37 6.15 -0.40
N ARG A 3 -15.04 7.35 0.09
CA ARG A 3 -13.73 7.99 -0.12
C ARG A 3 -12.57 7.15 0.43
N VAL A 4 -12.69 6.63 1.64
CA VAL A 4 -11.70 5.71 2.25
C VAL A 4 -11.44 4.48 1.37
N ARG A 5 -12.47 3.90 0.74
CA ARG A 5 -12.29 2.76 -0.16
C ARG A 5 -11.58 3.15 -1.45
N LEU A 6 -11.94 4.29 -2.05
CA LEU A 6 -11.30 4.79 -3.27
C LEU A 6 -9.83 5.13 -3.02
N ASP A 7 -9.53 5.84 -1.93
CA ASP A 7 -8.17 6.23 -1.58
C ASP A 7 -7.31 5.01 -1.24
N THR A 8 -7.88 3.99 -0.59
CA THR A 8 -7.20 2.69 -0.37
C THR A 8 -6.81 2.00 -1.67
N VAL A 9 -7.73 1.95 -2.66
CA VAL A 9 -7.45 1.34 -3.97
C VAL A 9 -6.40 2.15 -4.73
N HIS A 10 -6.51 3.48 -4.72
CA HIS A 10 -5.54 4.35 -5.37
C HIS A 10 -4.15 4.17 -4.76
N ALA A 11 -4.04 4.16 -3.42
CA ALA A 11 -2.79 3.89 -2.75
C ALA A 11 -2.20 2.54 -3.14
N HIS A 12 -3.03 1.49 -3.22
CA HIS A 12 -2.57 0.16 -3.66
C HIS A 12 -2.00 0.17 -5.08
N ILE A 13 -2.58 0.95 -6.01
CA ILE A 13 -2.05 1.14 -7.36
C ILE A 13 -0.69 1.85 -7.30
N LEU A 14 -0.56 2.94 -6.55
CA LEU A 14 0.70 3.69 -6.42
C LEU A 14 1.83 2.85 -5.82
N LEU A 15 1.51 1.95 -4.88
CA LEU A 15 2.48 1.02 -4.28
C LEU A 15 3.03 -0.03 -5.25
N SER A 16 2.37 -0.26 -6.39
CA SER A 16 2.87 -1.19 -7.42
C SER A 16 3.99 -0.59 -8.28
N ASP A 17 4.14 0.73 -8.27
CA ASP A 17 5.19 1.46 -8.99
C ASP A 17 6.23 2.02 -8.02
N LYS A 18 7.49 1.60 -8.19
CA LYS A 18 8.61 2.09 -7.37
C LYS A 18 8.79 3.62 -7.43
N ALA A 19 8.43 4.27 -8.53
CA ALA A 19 8.54 5.72 -8.63
C ALA A 19 7.44 6.45 -7.83
N ALA A 20 6.35 5.76 -7.50
CA ALA A 20 5.17 6.34 -6.86
C ALA A 20 4.89 5.79 -5.45
N CYS A 21 5.64 4.79 -4.99
CA CYS A 21 5.36 4.09 -3.74
C CYS A 21 5.35 5.02 -2.51
N ASP A 22 6.24 6.01 -2.46
CA ASP A 22 6.25 7.02 -1.40
C ASP A 22 4.94 7.81 -1.32
N HIS A 23 4.33 8.10 -2.47
CA HIS A 23 3.03 8.75 -2.54
C HIS A 23 1.92 7.78 -2.08
N GLY A 24 1.99 6.52 -2.49
CA GLY A 24 1.09 5.46 -2.02
C GLY A 24 1.11 5.31 -0.50
N LEU A 25 2.29 5.31 0.12
CA LEU A 25 2.45 5.23 1.58
C LEU A 25 1.81 6.42 2.29
N ARG A 26 2.10 7.65 1.83
CA ARG A 26 1.47 8.86 2.39
C ARG A 26 -0.05 8.85 2.27
N LEU A 27 -0.58 8.35 1.14
CA LEU A 27 -2.01 8.23 0.93
C LEU A 27 -2.63 7.17 1.85
N LEU A 28 -1.96 6.02 2.09
CA LEU A 28 -2.42 5.04 3.08
C LEU A 28 -2.49 5.65 4.49
N ASP A 29 -1.51 6.46 4.90
CA ASP A 29 -1.50 7.09 6.22
C ASP A 29 -2.66 8.07 6.39
N GLN A 30 -2.87 8.94 5.40
CA GLN A 30 -4.02 9.86 5.39
C GLN A 30 -5.35 9.11 5.41
N THR A 31 -5.44 7.99 4.67
CA THR A 31 -6.65 7.17 4.59
C THR A 31 -6.90 6.40 5.89
N ALA A 32 -5.84 5.97 6.58
CA ALA A 32 -5.91 5.34 7.90
C ALA A 32 -6.45 6.32 8.95
N GLU A 33 -5.97 7.56 8.97
CA GLU A 33 -6.47 8.61 9.87
C GLU A 33 -7.96 8.92 9.61
N ALA A 34 -8.36 9.01 8.34
CA ALA A 34 -9.75 9.20 7.97
C ALA A 34 -10.63 7.99 8.37
N ALA A 35 -10.12 6.76 8.24
CA ALA A 35 -10.81 5.55 8.65
C ALA A 35 -10.96 5.47 10.18
N LEU A 36 -9.92 5.83 10.93
CA LEU A 36 -9.93 5.90 12.39
C LEU A 36 -10.95 6.92 12.88
N THR A 37 -10.89 8.15 12.37
CA THR A 37 -11.82 9.25 12.72
C THR A 37 -13.26 8.89 12.40
N GLY A 38 -13.49 8.15 11.31
CA GLY A 38 -14.80 7.69 10.88
C GLY A 38 -15.32 6.43 11.58
N GLY A 39 -14.59 5.85 12.54
CA GLY A 39 -14.98 4.59 13.20
C GLY A 39 -14.99 3.37 12.28
N LEU A 40 -14.20 3.40 11.19
CA LEU A 40 -14.21 2.40 10.13
C LEU A 40 -13.19 1.28 10.39
N THR A 41 -13.31 0.62 11.54
CA THR A 41 -12.31 -0.35 12.04
C THR A 41 -11.93 -1.43 11.03
N HIS A 42 -12.91 -1.98 10.29
CA HIS A 42 -12.62 -2.98 9.25
C HIS A 42 -11.81 -2.42 8.07
N GLN A 43 -12.07 -1.16 7.68
CA GLN A 43 -11.29 -0.51 6.62
C GLN A 43 -9.88 -0.18 7.11
N LEU A 44 -9.76 0.31 8.35
CA LEU A 44 -8.46 0.59 8.98
C LEU A 44 -7.58 -0.67 9.00
N HIS A 45 -8.15 -1.83 9.37
CA HIS A 45 -7.41 -3.09 9.33
C HIS A 45 -6.95 -3.48 7.92
N SER A 46 -7.80 -3.28 6.90
CA SER A 46 -7.43 -3.53 5.51
C SER A 46 -6.29 -2.63 5.03
N ILE A 47 -6.32 -1.33 5.38
CA ILE A 47 -5.28 -0.35 5.05
C ILE A 47 -3.94 -0.77 5.67
N GLN A 48 -3.95 -1.12 6.95
CA GLN A 48 -2.76 -1.59 7.65
C GLN A 48 -2.21 -2.90 7.08
N ALA A 49 -3.08 -3.81 6.65
CA ALA A 49 -2.66 -5.05 6.00
C ALA A 49 -1.92 -4.77 4.68
N ILE A 50 -2.44 -3.87 3.84
CA ILE A 50 -1.78 -3.46 2.59
C ILE A 50 -0.40 -2.86 2.87
N ARG A 51 -0.31 -1.97 3.87
CA ARG A 51 0.96 -1.35 4.26
C ARG A 51 2.00 -2.39 4.67
N ARG A 52 1.64 -3.32 5.56
CA ARG A 52 2.55 -4.40 5.99
C ARG A 52 2.99 -5.28 4.82
N SER A 53 2.07 -5.67 3.95
CA SER A 53 2.41 -6.47 2.77
C SER A 53 3.36 -5.76 1.82
N PHE A 54 3.25 -4.44 1.66
CA PHE A 54 4.20 -3.65 0.88
C PHE A 54 5.57 -3.59 1.55
N GLU A 55 5.64 -3.27 2.85
CA GLU A 55 6.89 -3.22 3.61
C GLU A 55 7.61 -4.57 3.60
N GLU A 56 6.88 -5.68 3.77
CA GLU A 56 7.41 -7.04 3.63
C GLU A 56 7.96 -7.34 2.23
N ALA A 57 7.33 -6.81 1.18
CA ALA A 57 7.79 -6.99 -0.19
C ALA A 57 9.04 -6.15 -0.50
N ASP A 58 9.14 -4.94 0.04
CA ASP A 58 10.29 -4.05 -0.16
C ASP A 58 11.53 -4.54 0.63
N LEU A 59 11.32 -5.16 1.80
CA LEU A 59 12.39 -5.79 2.58
C LEU A 59 12.96 -7.06 1.93
N ARG A 60 12.27 -7.66 0.96
CA ARG A 60 12.80 -8.84 0.25
C ARG A 60 13.90 -8.41 -0.72
N PRO A 61 15.10 -9.03 -0.67
CA PRO A 61 16.14 -8.73 -1.65
C PRO A 61 15.62 -9.04 -3.05
N ALA A 62 15.86 -8.12 -3.99
CA ALA A 62 15.48 -8.29 -5.38
C ALA A 62 16.04 -9.63 -5.88
N ARG A 63 15.16 -10.58 -6.23
CA ARG A 63 15.62 -11.83 -6.84
C ARG A 63 16.43 -11.47 -8.09
N PRO A 64 17.68 -11.93 -8.23
CA PRO A 64 18.42 -11.70 -9.45
C PRO A 64 17.60 -12.28 -10.61
N LYS A 65 17.29 -11.45 -11.62
CA LYS A 65 16.68 -11.95 -12.85
C LYS A 65 17.67 -12.95 -13.43
N SER A 66 17.33 -14.24 -13.40
CA SER A 66 18.12 -15.30 -14.00
C SER A 66 18.44 -14.88 -15.43
N ARG A 67 19.70 -14.49 -15.66
CA ARG A 67 20.20 -14.16 -16.98
C ARG A 67 20.14 -15.47 -17.75
N LEU A 68 19.20 -15.59 -18.68
CA LEU A 68 19.17 -16.67 -19.65
C LEU A 68 20.48 -16.56 -20.42
N ILE A 69 21.43 -17.44 -20.11
CA ILE A 69 22.66 -17.59 -20.88
C ILE A 69 22.22 -18.26 -22.17
N VAL A 70 22.25 -17.49 -23.26
CA VAL A 70 22.18 -17.99 -24.63
C VAL A 70 23.45 -18.77 -24.92
#